data_AF-V4NN07-F1
#
_entry.id   AF-V4NN07-F1
#
_cell.length_a   1.000
_cell.length_b   1.000
_cell.length_c   1.000
_cell.angle_alpha   90.00
_cell.angle_beta   90.00
_cell.angle_gamma   90.00
#
_symmetry.space_group_name_H-M   'P 1'
#
loop_
_entity.id
_entity.type
_entity.pdbx_description
1 polymer ?
#
loop_
_entity_poly.entity_id
_entity_poly.type
_entity_poly.pdbx_seq_one_letter_code
_entity_poly.pdbx_strand_id
1 'polypeptide(L)'
;MTNHYKNTISVVYLLFCLFITSASARSSLIRQFTDDLNTNLQQENGAGPIQNLDETHYLNNNQEIASRDYKVSASNTVKGLRDRRPATYSLKMESFNTLLKSTYAERYESRPFSAGGYNWTLVVYPNGNKVDSGSGYLSLYVAIDNSTLVAAHQEVYADLRFYIFNKNERKYFTIQDTDVWRFNVFKTMWGFSHVLPVDTFKDPTNGYLYDGDHCEFGVDVIVPSLFEKSELFTVTEKFDNPRFTWTIRGFSTLLKDTYYSDVFSIGGRSWNIQVSPNGRGTGEGKALSMYLNLNVNEKLRPYEKIYVRAKLRVLNQSQLSNIERQLDNWYNGPEHGRGYSWGYHEFISFSDLRDTSKGFVVNDVLMVQVEMEAISLTKYFPN
;
A
#
# COMPACT_ATOMS: atom_id res chain seq x y z
N MET A 1 11.31 -53.75 5.28
CA MET A 1 12.11 -53.64 6.51
C MET A 1 13.09 -52.52 6.31
N THR A 2 12.81 -51.38 6.92
CA THR A 2 13.47 -50.09 6.74
C THR A 2 14.19 -49.70 8.03
N ASN A 3 15.40 -49.15 7.87
CA ASN A 3 16.22 -48.26 8.73
C ASN A 3 15.89 -48.07 10.23
N HIS A 4 16.93 -48.06 11.09
CA HIS A 4 17.62 -46.83 11.54
C HIS A 4 18.53 -47.02 12.80
N TYR A 5 19.48 -46.06 12.92
CA TYR A 5 20.18 -45.53 14.12
C TYR A 5 21.45 -46.21 14.67
N LYS A 6 22.59 -45.47 14.60
CA LYS A 6 23.22 -44.82 15.77
C LYS A 6 24.40 -43.90 15.40
N ASN A 7 24.39 -42.69 15.99
CA ASN A 7 25.45 -41.89 16.66
C ASN A 7 26.91 -41.97 16.14
N THR A 8 27.74 -40.91 16.06
CA THR A 8 28.04 -39.81 17.02
C THR A 8 29.16 -38.94 16.41
N ILE A 9 29.10 -37.59 16.40
CA ILE A 9 30.23 -36.58 16.49
C ILE A 9 29.54 -35.21 16.75
N SER A 10 29.61 -34.47 17.88
CA SER A 10 30.67 -33.89 18.74
C SER A 10 31.22 -32.51 18.28
N VAL A 11 30.76 -31.44 18.97
CA VAL A 11 31.49 -30.22 19.44
C VAL A 11 32.00 -29.24 18.33
N VAL A 12 31.78 -27.91 18.33
CA VAL A 12 32.18 -26.84 19.27
C VAL A 12 31.30 -25.59 19.02
N TYR A 13 30.73 -25.02 20.09
CA TYR A 13 30.21 -23.65 20.18
C TYR A 13 31.31 -22.77 20.77
N LEU A 14 31.60 -21.59 20.20
CA LEU A 14 32.01 -20.38 20.94
C LEU A 14 32.27 -19.17 20.02
N LEU A 15 31.74 -18.03 20.48
CA LEU A 15 32.15 -16.63 20.26
C LEU A 15 31.96 -16.01 18.86
N PHE A 16 31.04 -15.04 18.76
CA PHE A 16 31.42 -13.61 18.67
C PHE A 16 30.17 -12.72 18.81
N CYS A 17 30.12 -11.92 19.87
CA CYS A 17 29.37 -10.67 19.93
C CYS A 17 30.38 -9.56 20.25
N LEU A 18 30.42 -8.50 19.44
CA LEU A 18 30.54 -7.10 19.89
C LEU A 18 30.38 -6.13 18.71
N PHE A 19 29.69 -5.04 19.04
CA PHE A 19 29.16 -3.96 18.20
C PHE A 19 30.23 -2.99 17.67
N ILE A 20 29.94 -2.26 16.58
CA ILE A 20 29.63 -0.81 16.53
C ILE A 20 29.75 -0.29 15.07
N THR A 21 28.88 0.68 14.82
CA THR A 21 28.50 1.48 13.65
C THR A 21 29.60 2.24 12.91
N SER A 22 29.35 2.51 11.61
CA SER A 22 29.72 3.80 11.00
C SER A 22 28.90 4.10 9.73
N ALA A 23 28.07 5.14 9.84
CA ALA A 23 27.65 6.14 8.86
C ALA A 23 27.67 5.78 7.35
N SER A 24 26.49 5.78 6.73
CA SER A 24 26.35 6.18 5.32
C SER A 24 25.66 7.55 5.27
N ALA A 25 26.43 8.57 4.97
CA ALA A 25 25.91 9.87 4.55
C ALA A 25 25.11 9.68 3.26
N ARG A 26 23.82 10.03 3.25
CA ARG A 26 23.06 10.24 2.02
C ARG A 26 22.78 11.72 1.87
N SER A 27 23.49 12.33 0.92
CA SER A 27 23.18 13.63 0.35
C SER A 27 21.79 13.59 -0.28
N SER A 28 20.86 14.38 0.24
CA SER A 28 19.57 14.65 -0.42
C SER A 28 19.81 15.62 -1.57
N LEU A 29 19.74 15.10 -2.81
CA LEU A 29 19.58 15.90 -4.01
C LEU A 29 18.16 16.47 -4.01
N ILE A 30 18.04 17.76 -3.69
CA ILE A 30 16.82 18.54 -3.87
C ILE A 30 16.58 18.69 -5.37
N ARG A 31 15.55 18.03 -5.89
CA ARG A 31 15.01 18.30 -7.23
C ARG A 31 13.96 19.40 -7.08
N GLN A 32 14.36 20.63 -7.42
CA GLN A 32 13.46 21.77 -7.58
C GLN A 32 12.32 21.42 -8.55
N PHE A 33 11.09 21.55 -8.09
CA PHE A 33 9.96 21.86 -8.94
C PHE A 33 9.69 23.35 -8.80
N THR A 34 10.03 24.08 -9.87
CA THR A 34 9.56 25.43 -10.13
C THR A 34 8.11 25.36 -10.56
N ASP A 35 7.22 26.02 -9.82
CA ASP A 35 5.95 26.49 -10.36
C ASP A 35 5.85 27.99 -10.09
N ASP A 36 5.82 28.72 -11.20
CA ASP A 36 5.59 30.16 -11.29
C ASP A 36 4.20 30.50 -10.77
N LEU A 37 4.11 31.36 -9.76
CA LEU A 37 2.91 32.14 -9.52
C LEU A 37 3.28 33.61 -9.30
N ASN A 38 3.12 34.38 -10.37
CA ASN A 38 3.06 35.84 -10.34
C ASN A 38 1.90 36.29 -9.44
N THR A 39 2.20 36.98 -8.34
CA THR A 39 1.23 37.88 -7.70
C THR A 39 1.88 39.22 -7.38
N ASN A 40 1.14 40.25 -7.78
CA ASN A 40 1.54 41.64 -7.84
C ASN A 40 2.02 42.21 -6.50
N LEU A 41 3.09 42.99 -6.62
CA LEU A 41 3.58 43.97 -5.65
C LEU A 41 2.47 44.99 -5.33
N GLN A 42 2.11 45.10 -4.05
CA GLN A 42 1.73 46.38 -3.48
C GLN A 42 2.68 46.71 -2.33
N GLN A 43 3.26 47.88 -2.49
CA GLN A 43 4.31 48.51 -1.71
C GLN A 43 3.64 49.32 -0.60
N GLU A 44 4.04 49.11 0.66
CA GLU A 44 3.90 50.15 1.68
C GLU A 44 5.15 50.20 2.56
N ASN A 45 5.67 51.41 2.66
CA ASN A 45 6.93 51.79 3.31
C ASN A 45 6.72 52.01 4.81
N GLY A 46 7.75 51.74 5.62
CA GLY A 46 7.86 52.33 6.95
C GLY A 46 8.87 51.64 7.86
N ALA A 47 10.12 52.11 7.88
CA ALA A 47 11.17 51.65 8.77
C ALA A 47 11.44 52.62 9.92
N GLY A 48 11.70 52.06 11.11
CA GLY A 48 12.59 52.62 12.15
C GLY A 48 11.96 52.83 13.55
N PRO A 49 12.75 52.88 14.65
CA PRO A 49 14.00 52.18 14.96
C PRO A 49 13.94 51.38 16.29
N ILE A 50 14.91 50.48 16.49
CA ILE A 50 15.12 49.64 17.67
C ILE A 50 15.83 50.44 18.77
N GLN A 51 15.38 50.35 20.03
CA GLN A 51 16.25 50.49 21.21
C GLN A 51 15.81 49.60 22.40
N ASN A 52 16.84 48.98 22.98
CA ASN A 52 17.03 48.44 24.33
C ASN A 52 16.66 46.97 24.63
N LEU A 53 17.74 46.18 24.73
CA LEU A 53 17.88 45.02 25.63
C LEU A 53 17.61 45.47 27.08
N ASP A 54 16.76 44.76 27.80
CA ASP A 54 17.21 44.05 29.01
C ASP A 54 16.21 42.99 29.50
N GLU A 55 16.82 41.91 29.97
CA GLU A 55 16.39 40.91 30.95
C GLU A 55 15.16 40.01 30.72
N THR A 56 15.53 38.75 30.53
CA THR A 56 14.75 37.51 30.44
C THR A 56 13.94 37.19 31.69
N HIS A 57 12.61 37.10 31.52
CA HIS A 57 11.77 36.15 32.26
C HIS A 57 10.87 35.44 31.25
N TYR A 58 11.27 34.24 30.80
CA TYR A 58 10.42 33.37 29.99
C TYR A 58 9.30 32.81 30.87
N LEU A 59 8.20 33.56 31.00
CA LEU A 59 6.91 32.99 31.35
C LEU A 59 6.47 32.09 30.18
N ASN A 60 6.47 30.78 30.43
CA ASN A 60 5.94 29.77 29.52
C ASN A 60 4.40 29.90 29.44
N ASN A 61 3.92 30.89 28.70
CA ASN A 61 2.53 30.98 28.31
C ASN A 61 2.32 30.02 27.12
N ASN A 62 2.06 28.75 27.43
CA ASN A 62 1.43 27.82 26.49
C ASN A 62 0.02 28.36 26.21
N GLN A 63 -0.09 29.23 25.21
CA GLN A 63 -1.37 29.73 24.74
C GLN A 63 -2.05 28.58 23.99
N GLU A 64 -2.98 27.88 24.66
CA GLU A 64 -3.81 26.84 24.04
C GLU A 64 -4.70 27.48 22.97
N ILE A 65 -4.28 27.38 21.72
CA ILE A 65 -5.04 27.83 20.55
C ILE A 65 -6.17 26.83 20.31
N ALA A 66 -7.39 27.35 20.17
CA ALA A 66 -8.61 26.59 19.90
C ALA A 66 -8.39 25.50 18.84
N SER A 67 -8.98 24.33 19.05
CA SER A 67 -8.73 23.19 18.15
C SER A 67 -9.28 23.47 16.75
N ARG A 68 -10.34 24.26 16.59
CA ARG A 68 -11.10 24.37 15.33
C ARG A 68 -11.01 25.68 14.54
N ASP A 69 -10.12 26.60 14.86
CA ASP A 69 -9.92 27.78 14.00
C ASP A 69 -8.94 27.43 12.87
N TYR A 70 -9.45 27.01 11.71
CA TYR A 70 -9.04 27.44 10.35
C TYR A 70 -9.96 26.80 9.30
N LYS A 71 -10.50 27.64 8.41
CA LYS A 71 -11.31 27.25 7.24
C LYS A 71 -10.55 26.29 6.30
N VAL A 72 -10.71 24.98 6.45
CA VAL A 72 -10.36 23.97 5.42
C VAL A 72 -11.32 22.78 5.57
N SER A 73 -12.15 22.54 4.54
CA SER A 73 -13.08 21.39 4.37
C SER A 73 -14.05 21.08 5.54
N ALA A 74 -15.25 20.60 5.23
CA ALA A 74 -16.15 20.11 6.27
C ALA A 74 -15.64 18.73 6.74
N SER A 75 -14.72 18.71 7.70
CA SER A 75 -14.31 17.46 8.35
C SER A 75 -15.51 16.87 9.09
N ASN A 76 -15.74 15.56 8.96
CA ASN A 76 -16.88 14.90 9.57
C ASN A 76 -16.42 14.10 10.78
N THR A 77 -17.10 14.30 11.91
CA THR A 77 -16.88 13.48 13.09
C THR A 77 -17.63 12.16 12.95
N VAL A 78 -16.92 11.03 13.01
CA VAL A 78 -17.49 9.68 13.00
C VAL A 78 -17.59 9.16 14.42
N LYS A 79 -18.79 8.75 14.83
CA LYS A 79 -19.09 8.15 16.13
C LYS A 79 -19.65 6.75 15.97
N GLY A 80 -19.37 5.85 16.89
CA GLY A 80 -19.95 4.50 16.87
C GLY A 80 -19.45 3.60 17.99
N LEU A 81 -20.13 2.46 18.19
CA LEU A 81 -19.70 1.42 19.14
C LEU A 81 -18.75 0.42 18.47
N ARG A 82 -17.71 -0.01 19.19
CA ARG A 82 -16.75 -1.01 18.73
C ARG A 82 -16.45 -2.05 19.82
N ASP A 83 -16.34 -3.31 19.42
CA ASP A 83 -15.96 -4.38 20.36
C ASP A 83 -14.46 -4.33 20.71
N ARG A 84 -13.62 -3.87 19.78
CA ARG A 84 -12.17 -3.81 19.96
C ARG A 84 -11.77 -2.67 20.90
N ARG A 85 -10.98 -3.00 21.94
CA ARG A 85 -10.29 -2.05 22.84
C ARG A 85 -9.28 -1.15 22.10
N PRO A 86 -8.93 0.02 22.64
CA PRO A 86 -7.83 0.84 22.12
C PRO A 86 -6.52 0.02 22.03
N ALA A 87 -5.76 0.25 20.97
CA ALA A 87 -4.49 -0.40 20.69
C ALA A 87 -3.29 0.41 21.17
N THR A 88 -3.39 1.74 21.22
CA THR A 88 -2.25 2.60 21.58
C THR A 88 -2.17 2.82 23.09
N TYR A 89 -3.25 3.28 23.72
CA TYR A 89 -3.26 3.54 25.16
C TYR A 89 -4.65 3.37 25.78
N SER A 90 -4.70 2.84 27.01
CA SER A 90 -5.92 2.72 27.83
C SER A 90 -5.64 3.25 29.23
N LEU A 91 -6.59 4.04 29.74
CA LEU A 91 -6.57 4.68 31.04
C LEU A 91 -7.82 4.27 31.81
N LYS A 92 -7.63 3.47 32.86
CA LYS A 92 -8.68 3.13 33.81
C LYS A 92 -8.61 4.05 35.00
N MET A 93 -9.77 4.49 35.47
CA MET A 93 -9.92 5.29 36.68
C MET A 93 -10.93 4.60 37.59
N GLU A 94 -10.66 4.57 38.89
CA GLU A 94 -11.53 3.98 39.92
C GLU A 94 -12.09 5.03 40.88
N SER A 95 -11.80 6.32 40.61
CA SER A 95 -12.17 7.46 41.46
C SER A 95 -12.49 8.71 40.63
N PHE A 96 -13.15 8.53 39.48
CA PHE A 96 -13.39 9.58 38.50
C PHE A 96 -14.13 10.79 39.08
N ASN A 97 -15.09 10.55 39.97
CA ASN A 97 -15.88 11.61 40.62
C ASN A 97 -15.02 12.58 41.43
N THR A 98 -13.82 12.17 41.88
CA THR A 98 -12.87 13.08 42.55
C THR A 98 -12.41 14.19 41.60
N LEU A 99 -12.06 13.83 40.36
CA LEU A 99 -11.65 14.78 39.34
C LEU A 99 -12.82 15.63 38.86
N LEU A 100 -13.98 15.00 38.67
CA LEU A 100 -15.21 15.67 38.27
C LEU A 100 -15.68 16.74 39.27
N LYS A 101 -15.49 16.54 40.57
CA LYS A 101 -15.87 17.50 41.61
C LYS A 101 -14.77 18.52 41.93
N SER A 102 -13.58 18.34 41.37
CA SER A 102 -12.44 19.21 41.64
C SER A 102 -12.67 20.61 41.07
N THR A 103 -12.44 21.63 41.90
CA THR A 103 -12.49 23.03 41.48
C THR A 103 -11.19 23.50 40.83
N TYR A 104 -10.07 22.86 41.19
CA TYR A 104 -8.72 23.29 40.79
C TYR A 104 -8.08 22.39 39.73
N ALA A 105 -8.39 21.09 39.76
CA ALA A 105 -7.85 20.14 38.77
C ALA A 105 -8.82 20.02 37.60
N GLU A 106 -8.60 20.83 36.56
CA GLU A 106 -9.50 20.90 35.40
C GLU A 106 -9.40 19.66 34.48
N ARG A 107 -8.24 18.99 34.49
CA ARG A 107 -7.97 17.83 33.63
C ARG A 107 -7.06 16.82 34.30
N TYR A 108 -7.08 15.61 33.77
CA TYR A 108 -6.11 14.56 34.08
C TYR A 108 -5.22 14.32 32.86
N GLU A 109 -3.91 14.25 33.09
CA GLU A 109 -2.92 13.90 32.08
C GLU A 109 -2.33 12.52 32.40
N SER A 110 -2.34 11.62 31.40
CA SER A 110 -1.72 10.31 31.55
C SER A 110 -0.20 10.41 31.68
N ARG A 111 0.43 9.28 32.01
CA ARG A 111 1.86 9.13 31.72
C ARG A 111 2.09 9.20 30.20
N PRO A 112 3.29 9.61 29.74
CA PRO A 112 3.65 9.54 28.34
C PRO A 112 3.61 8.10 27.82
N PHE A 113 3.20 7.93 26.56
CA PHE A 113 3.23 6.68 25.84
C PHE A 113 3.71 6.89 24.40
N SER A 114 4.37 5.89 23.82
CA SER A 114 4.99 6.01 22.51
C SER A 114 4.11 5.43 21.40
N ALA A 115 3.96 6.17 20.30
CA ALA A 115 3.24 5.74 19.10
C ALA A 115 3.80 6.46 17.86
N GLY A 116 3.98 5.73 16.76
CA GLY A 116 4.41 6.34 15.49
C GLY A 116 5.79 7.03 15.54
N GLY A 117 6.66 6.65 16.48
CA GLY A 117 7.97 7.29 16.68
C GLY A 117 7.96 8.52 17.59
N TYR A 118 6.81 8.90 18.16
CA TYR A 118 6.66 10.07 19.04
C TYR A 118 6.11 9.68 20.40
N ASN A 119 6.28 10.57 21.39
CA ASN A 119 5.69 10.43 22.71
C ASN A 119 4.43 11.29 22.82
N TRP A 120 3.41 10.74 23.48
CA TRP A 120 2.07 11.30 23.56
C TRP A 120 1.53 11.22 24.98
N THR A 121 0.60 12.10 25.32
CA THR A 121 -0.14 12.09 26.58
C THR A 121 -1.63 12.17 26.29
N LEU A 122 -2.43 11.28 26.90
CA LEU A 122 -3.89 11.33 26.85
C LEU A 122 -4.36 12.33 27.91
N VAL A 123 -5.17 13.29 27.49
CA VAL A 123 -5.69 14.36 28.33
C VAL A 123 -7.21 14.24 28.43
N VAL A 124 -7.71 14.09 29.65
CA VAL A 124 -9.13 13.92 29.96
C VAL A 124 -9.61 15.15 30.71
N TYR A 125 -10.63 15.83 30.20
CA TYR A 125 -11.32 16.92 30.90
C TYR A 125 -12.71 16.45 31.36
N PRO A 126 -12.88 16.08 32.66
CA PRO A 126 -14.13 15.54 33.18
C PRO A 126 -15.35 16.46 32.99
N ASN A 127 -15.16 17.78 33.11
CA ASN A 127 -16.19 18.81 32.91
C ASN A 127 -15.98 19.64 31.64
N GLY A 128 -15.12 19.16 30.76
CA GLY A 128 -14.85 19.74 29.46
C GLY A 128 -13.77 20.81 29.44
N ASN A 129 -13.13 20.95 28.28
CA ASN A 129 -12.15 22.00 28.05
C ASN A 129 -12.86 23.33 27.76
N LYS A 130 -12.90 24.23 28.75
CA LYS A 130 -13.57 25.53 28.65
C LYS A 130 -12.99 26.41 27.54
N VAL A 131 -11.68 26.32 27.30
CA VAL A 131 -10.97 27.10 26.26
C VAL A 131 -11.45 26.71 24.87
N ASP A 132 -11.85 25.45 24.68
CA ASP A 132 -12.34 24.89 23.42
C ASP A 132 -13.87 24.68 23.43
N SER A 133 -14.57 25.48 24.25
CA SER A 133 -16.03 25.48 24.40
C SER A 133 -16.66 24.14 24.83
N GLY A 134 -15.92 23.28 25.53
CA GLY A 134 -16.37 21.94 25.93
C GLY A 134 -17.25 21.87 27.18
N SER A 135 -17.63 23.00 27.78
CA SER A 135 -18.41 23.04 29.03
C SER A 135 -19.68 22.17 28.96
N GLY A 136 -19.86 21.29 29.95
CA GLY A 136 -21.00 20.36 29.99
C GLY A 136 -20.78 19.06 29.19
N TYR A 137 -19.62 18.90 28.57
CA TYR A 137 -19.21 17.68 27.87
C TYR A 137 -17.92 17.13 28.47
N LEU A 138 -17.78 15.81 28.46
CA LEU A 138 -16.48 15.19 28.62
C LEU A 138 -15.67 15.51 27.36
N SER A 139 -14.46 16.04 27.54
CA SER A 139 -13.53 16.27 26.42
C SER A 139 -12.32 15.35 26.52
N LEU A 140 -11.86 14.87 25.36
CA LEU A 140 -10.68 14.01 25.25
C LEU A 140 -9.72 14.60 24.21
N TYR A 141 -8.46 14.69 24.58
CA TYR A 141 -7.38 15.18 23.72
C TYR A 141 -6.16 14.27 23.83
N VAL A 142 -5.28 14.39 22.85
CA VAL A 142 -3.91 13.89 22.95
C VAL A 142 -2.96 15.06 22.74
N ALA A 143 -1.89 15.10 23.53
CA ALA A 143 -0.80 16.04 23.37
C ALA A 143 0.46 15.30 22.92
N ILE A 144 1.16 15.83 21.92
CA ILE A 144 2.49 15.35 21.54
C ILE A 144 3.55 16.01 22.41
N ASP A 145 4.56 15.24 22.81
CA ASP A 145 5.73 15.77 23.51
C ASP A 145 6.56 16.64 22.56
N ASN A 146 6.59 17.95 22.84
CA ASN A 146 7.31 18.91 22.00
C ASN A 146 8.83 18.72 22.01
N SER A 147 9.40 18.04 23.02
CA SER A 147 10.82 17.74 23.06
C SER A 147 11.25 16.78 21.94
N THR A 148 10.29 16.04 21.38
CA THR A 148 10.50 15.15 20.23
C THR A 148 10.40 15.86 18.88
N LEU A 149 9.99 17.14 18.86
CA LEU A 149 9.90 17.97 17.66
C LEU A 149 11.19 18.77 17.49
N VAL A 150 12.23 18.12 16.96
CA VAL A 150 13.62 18.60 16.96
C VAL A 150 13.85 19.77 15.98
N ALA A 151 12.93 20.02 15.04
CA ALA A 151 13.00 21.14 14.11
C ALA A 151 11.74 22.01 14.18
N ALA A 152 11.91 23.34 14.15
CA ALA A 152 10.83 24.34 14.22
C ALA A 152 9.76 24.21 13.11
N HIS A 153 10.05 23.44 12.05
CA HIS A 153 9.15 23.18 10.92
C HIS A 153 8.71 21.72 10.81
N GLN A 154 8.99 20.88 11.82
CA GLN A 154 8.52 19.50 11.80
C GLN A 154 7.01 19.47 12.02
N GLU A 155 6.29 18.91 11.05
CA GLU A 155 4.86 18.65 11.12
C GLU A 155 4.64 17.14 11.27
N VAL A 156 3.80 16.76 12.23
CA VAL A 156 3.42 15.36 12.46
C VAL A 156 1.93 15.25 12.19
N TYR A 157 1.58 14.42 11.21
CA TYR A 157 0.20 14.12 10.88
C TYR A 157 -0.21 12.82 11.58
N ALA A 158 -1.32 12.85 12.31
CA ALA A 158 -1.82 11.67 13.01
C ALA A 158 -3.33 11.54 12.89
N ASP A 159 -3.80 10.31 12.68
CA ASP A 159 -5.19 9.94 12.89
C ASP A 159 -5.43 9.62 14.36
N LEU A 160 -6.48 10.19 14.91
CA LEU A 160 -6.86 10.00 16.31
C LEU A 160 -8.22 9.33 16.40
N ARG A 161 -8.30 8.26 17.19
CA ARG A 161 -9.58 7.68 17.60
C ARG A 161 -9.63 7.55 19.11
N PHE A 162 -10.58 8.23 19.74
CA PHE A 162 -10.79 8.14 21.17
C PHE A 162 -11.85 7.10 21.51
N TYR A 163 -11.72 6.54 22.71
CA TYR A 163 -12.53 5.44 23.21
C TYR A 163 -13.05 5.78 24.61
N ILE A 164 -14.32 5.43 24.87
CA ILE A 164 -14.92 5.39 26.21
C ILE A 164 -15.57 4.02 26.36
N PHE A 165 -15.15 3.24 27.35
CA PHE A 165 -15.75 1.92 27.60
C PHE A 165 -17.18 2.06 28.12
N ASN A 166 -18.07 1.23 27.60
CA ASN A 166 -19.44 1.07 28.04
C ASN A 166 -19.61 -0.35 28.59
N LYS A 167 -19.85 -0.48 29.90
CA LYS A 167 -19.98 -1.76 30.58
C LYS A 167 -21.25 -2.53 30.20
N ASN A 168 -22.35 -1.82 29.94
CA ASN A 168 -23.65 -2.42 29.61
C ASN A 168 -23.59 -3.12 28.26
N GLU A 169 -23.05 -2.43 27.26
CA GLU A 169 -22.85 -2.96 25.91
C GLU A 169 -21.64 -3.90 25.81
N ARG A 170 -20.72 -3.82 26.79
CA ARG A 170 -19.37 -4.43 26.73
C ARG A 170 -18.60 -4.03 25.47
N LYS A 171 -18.77 -2.77 25.07
CA LYS A 171 -18.18 -2.16 23.87
C LYS A 171 -17.60 -0.81 24.21
N TYR A 172 -16.86 -0.25 23.28
CA TYR A 172 -16.33 1.10 23.38
C TYR A 172 -17.11 2.03 22.48
N PHE A 173 -17.64 3.11 23.05
CA PHE A 173 -17.98 4.29 22.26
C PHE A 173 -16.70 4.85 21.67
N THR A 174 -16.74 5.17 20.38
CA THR A 174 -15.59 5.72 19.66
C THR A 174 -15.98 7.01 18.97
N ILE A 175 -15.02 7.93 18.93
CA ILE A 175 -15.09 9.19 18.18
C ILE A 175 -13.75 9.40 17.45
N GLN A 176 -13.84 9.77 16.18
CA GLN A 176 -12.69 10.10 15.34
C GLN A 176 -13.08 11.16 14.32
N ASP A 177 -12.10 11.84 13.76
CA ASP A 177 -12.31 12.74 12.64
C ASP A 177 -12.06 11.99 11.32
N THR A 178 -12.59 12.50 10.21
CA THR A 178 -12.24 12.00 8.88
C THR A 178 -10.93 12.57 8.36
N ASP A 179 -10.51 13.70 8.92
CA ASP A 179 -9.25 14.37 8.56
C ASP A 179 -8.13 14.05 9.55
N VAL A 180 -6.89 14.15 9.06
CA VAL A 180 -5.69 13.98 9.86
C VAL A 180 -5.40 15.23 10.69
N TRP A 181 -4.91 15.01 11.91
CA TRP A 181 -4.55 16.10 12.82
C TRP A 181 -3.09 16.49 12.61
N ARG A 182 -2.85 17.78 12.37
CA ARG A 182 -1.50 18.34 12.14
C ARG A 182 -0.91 18.89 13.43
N PHE A 183 0.01 18.16 14.03
CA PHE A 183 0.78 18.58 15.19
C PHE A 183 2.05 19.31 14.76
N ASN A 184 2.41 20.36 15.49
CA ASN A 184 3.70 21.05 15.36
C ASN A 184 4.04 21.76 16.69
N VAL A 185 5.19 22.43 16.72
CA VAL A 185 5.68 23.13 17.94
C VAL A 185 4.72 24.20 18.48
N PHE A 186 3.83 24.74 17.64
CA PHE A 186 2.84 25.75 18.04
C PHE A 186 1.47 25.15 18.40
N LYS A 187 1.17 23.95 17.90
CA LYS A 187 -0.10 23.25 18.16
C LYS A 187 0.17 21.79 18.45
N THR A 188 0.41 21.51 19.73
CA THR A 188 0.83 20.21 20.24
C THR A 188 -0.32 19.35 20.75
N MET A 189 -1.54 19.89 20.88
CA MET A 189 -2.69 19.18 21.43
C MET A 189 -3.89 19.24 20.49
N TRP A 190 -4.51 18.08 20.28
CA TRP A 190 -5.68 17.92 19.42
C TRP A 190 -6.65 16.89 19.99
N GLY A 191 -7.93 17.03 19.68
CA GLY A 191 -8.98 16.20 20.27
C GLY A 191 -10.37 16.76 20.04
N PHE A 192 -11.30 16.34 20.87
CA PHE A 192 -12.70 16.73 20.79
C PHE A 192 -13.15 17.37 22.10
N SER A 193 -13.63 18.60 22.02
CA SER A 193 -14.27 19.29 23.15
C SER A 193 -15.62 18.68 23.53
N HIS A 194 -16.32 18.06 22.57
CA HIS A 194 -17.68 17.53 22.74
C HIS A 194 -17.76 16.02 22.45
N VAL A 195 -17.08 15.20 23.27
CA VAL A 195 -17.09 13.74 23.08
C VAL A 195 -18.44 13.15 23.48
N LEU A 196 -18.82 13.35 24.74
CA LEU A 196 -20.03 12.81 25.35
C LEU A 196 -20.58 13.81 26.39
N PRO A 197 -21.89 14.09 26.43
CA PRO A 197 -22.45 14.94 27.47
C PRO A 197 -22.13 14.40 28.86
N VAL A 198 -21.78 15.29 29.79
CA VAL A 198 -21.41 14.93 31.16
C VAL A 198 -22.56 14.22 31.88
N ASP A 199 -23.80 14.64 31.64
CA ASP A 199 -24.99 14.02 32.24
C ASP A 199 -25.21 12.59 31.70
N THR A 200 -25.01 12.37 30.40
CA THR A 200 -25.05 11.04 29.80
C THR A 200 -23.97 10.13 30.38
N PHE A 201 -22.76 10.66 30.60
CA PHE A 201 -21.65 9.88 31.15
C PHE A 201 -21.91 9.46 32.61
N LYS A 202 -22.45 10.35 33.44
CA LYS A 202 -22.69 10.11 34.88
C LYS A 202 -23.90 9.24 35.16
N ASP A 203 -24.89 9.26 34.27
CA ASP A 203 -26.09 8.45 34.45
C ASP A 203 -25.71 6.95 34.42
N PRO A 204 -25.87 6.22 35.54
CA PRO A 204 -25.45 4.83 35.65
C PRO A 204 -26.20 3.91 34.69
N THR A 205 -27.38 4.32 34.19
CA THR A 205 -28.14 3.55 33.20
C THR A 205 -27.46 3.50 31.83
N ASN A 206 -26.58 4.47 31.53
CA ASN A 206 -25.84 4.52 30.27
C ASN A 206 -24.56 3.66 30.29
N GLY A 207 -24.07 3.23 31.45
CA GLY A 207 -23.00 2.23 31.58
C GLY A 207 -21.55 2.71 31.34
N TYR A 208 -21.32 4.02 31.20
CA TYR A 208 -19.97 4.59 31.03
C TYR A 208 -19.21 4.77 32.35
N LEU A 209 -19.94 5.17 33.41
CA LEU A 209 -19.47 5.13 34.79
C LEU A 209 -20.08 3.90 35.47
N TYR A 210 -19.24 2.98 35.93
CA TYR A 210 -19.65 1.69 36.46
C TYR A 210 -18.99 1.40 37.80
N ASP A 211 -19.47 0.38 38.52
CA ASP A 211 -18.90 -0.04 39.81
C ASP A 211 -18.68 1.14 40.79
N GLY A 212 -19.67 2.03 40.84
CA GLY A 212 -19.71 3.22 41.69
C GLY A 212 -18.91 4.42 41.17
N ASP A 213 -17.70 4.22 40.66
CA ASP A 213 -16.81 5.32 40.24
C ASP A 213 -15.73 4.93 39.21
N HIS A 214 -15.92 3.80 38.53
CA HIS A 214 -14.98 3.27 37.56
C HIS A 214 -15.32 3.73 36.15
N CYS A 215 -14.30 4.11 35.39
CA CYS A 215 -14.42 4.37 33.95
C CYS A 215 -13.13 4.00 33.22
N GLU A 216 -13.22 3.86 31.90
CA GLU A 216 -12.07 3.60 31.05
C GLU A 216 -12.11 4.49 29.81
N PHE A 217 -11.01 5.19 29.59
CA PHE A 217 -10.73 5.99 28.39
C PHE A 217 -9.62 5.35 27.58
N GLY A 218 -9.59 5.63 26.29
CA GLY A 218 -8.49 5.18 25.45
C GLY A 218 -8.31 6.03 24.22
N VAL A 219 -7.18 5.81 23.55
CA VAL A 219 -6.87 6.46 22.29
C VAL A 219 -6.08 5.51 21.39
N ASP A 220 -6.35 5.58 20.09
CA ASP A 220 -5.42 5.16 19.05
C ASP A 220 -4.79 6.39 18.42
N VAL A 221 -3.46 6.40 18.38
CA VAL A 221 -2.68 7.42 17.66
C VAL A 221 -1.97 6.71 16.52
N ILE A 222 -2.39 7.01 15.29
CA ILE A 222 -1.84 6.39 14.09
C ILE A 222 -1.11 7.48 13.33
N VAL A 223 0.22 7.40 13.31
CA VAL A 223 1.06 8.24 12.46
C VAL A 223 1.36 7.43 11.21
N PRO A 224 0.71 7.71 10.06
CA PRO A 224 0.95 6.94 8.85
C PRO A 224 2.39 7.16 8.38
N SER A 225 3.12 6.06 8.19
CA SER A 225 4.40 6.10 7.48
C SER A 225 4.13 6.33 5.99
N LEU A 226 5.03 7.05 5.33
CA LEU A 226 5.03 7.11 3.87
C LEU A 226 5.22 5.69 3.31
N PHE A 227 4.67 5.44 2.12
CA PHE A 227 4.86 4.16 1.45
C PHE A 227 6.37 3.88 1.31
N GLU A 228 6.82 2.70 1.72
CA GLU A 228 8.25 2.31 1.60
C GLU A 228 8.57 1.70 0.24
N LYS A 229 7.53 1.22 -0.45
CA LYS A 229 7.62 0.51 -1.72
C LYS A 229 6.53 1.05 -2.64
N SER A 230 6.90 1.30 -3.88
CA SER A 230 5.95 1.64 -4.93
C SER A 230 6.32 0.89 -6.22
N GLU A 231 5.36 0.83 -7.14
CA GLU A 231 5.58 0.23 -8.45
C GLU A 231 4.95 1.08 -9.55
N LEU A 232 5.56 1.01 -10.74
CA LEU A 232 5.05 1.64 -11.94
C LEU A 232 4.78 0.56 -12.99
N PHE A 233 3.50 0.34 -13.28
CA PHE A 233 3.05 -0.50 -14.37
C PHE A 233 3.00 0.31 -15.66
N THR A 234 3.67 -0.17 -16.71
CA THR A 234 3.65 0.43 -18.04
C THR A 234 3.35 -0.63 -19.08
N VAL A 235 2.69 -0.23 -20.17
CA VAL A 235 2.43 -1.10 -21.32
C VAL A 235 3.05 -0.47 -22.55
N THR A 236 3.88 -1.25 -23.24
CA THR A 236 4.39 -0.87 -24.56
C THR A 236 3.46 -1.48 -25.61
N GLU A 237 2.88 -0.65 -26.48
CA GLU A 237 1.98 -1.07 -27.56
C GLU A 237 2.58 -0.83 -28.97
N LYS A 238 3.75 -0.19 -29.04
CA LYS A 238 4.45 0.11 -30.28
C LYS A 238 5.81 -0.57 -30.25
N PHE A 239 6.02 -1.50 -31.18
CA PHE A 239 7.27 -2.25 -31.32
C PHE A 239 7.82 -2.08 -32.73
N ASP A 240 9.14 -1.94 -32.82
CA ASP A 240 9.84 -2.07 -34.09
C ASP A 240 9.84 -3.55 -34.48
N ASN A 241 9.06 -3.90 -35.51
CA ASN A 241 8.78 -5.29 -35.94
C ASN A 241 7.98 -6.12 -34.91
N PRO A 242 6.67 -5.88 -34.76
CA PRO A 242 5.84 -6.61 -33.80
C PRO A 242 5.57 -8.07 -34.21
N ARG A 243 6.06 -8.54 -35.38
CA ARG A 243 5.72 -9.83 -35.95
C ARG A 243 6.91 -10.76 -36.04
N PHE A 244 6.70 -12.02 -35.68
CA PHE A 244 7.64 -13.10 -35.96
C PHE A 244 6.91 -14.22 -36.70
N THR A 245 7.49 -14.66 -37.83
CA THR A 245 6.94 -15.72 -38.67
C THR A 245 7.87 -16.92 -38.65
N TRP A 246 7.33 -18.09 -38.35
CA TRP A 246 8.03 -19.36 -38.42
C TRP A 246 7.53 -20.18 -39.60
N THR A 247 8.47 -20.55 -40.49
CA THR A 247 8.20 -21.40 -41.66
C THR A 247 8.63 -22.83 -41.35
N ILE A 248 7.65 -23.72 -41.25
CA ILE A 248 7.85 -25.14 -40.95
C ILE A 248 7.85 -25.91 -42.27
N ARG A 249 9.01 -26.38 -42.70
CA ARG A 249 9.17 -27.21 -43.90
C ARG A 249 9.11 -28.70 -43.55
N GLY A 250 8.59 -29.51 -44.46
CA GLY A 250 8.44 -30.94 -44.22
C GLY A 250 7.38 -31.23 -43.17
N PHE A 251 6.28 -30.46 -43.14
CA PHE A 251 5.28 -30.51 -42.07
C PHE A 251 4.72 -31.93 -41.86
N SER A 252 4.52 -32.68 -42.93
CA SER A 252 4.09 -34.08 -42.92
C SER A 252 5.03 -35.04 -42.19
N THR A 253 6.31 -34.65 -42.03
CA THR A 253 7.35 -35.45 -41.38
C THR A 253 7.52 -35.15 -39.88
N LEU A 254 6.69 -34.26 -39.32
CA LEU A 254 6.74 -33.92 -37.90
C LEU A 254 6.08 -35.03 -37.05
N LEU A 255 6.91 -35.89 -36.46
CA LEU A 255 6.51 -37.05 -35.67
C LEU A 255 6.44 -36.82 -34.14
N LYS A 256 7.03 -35.74 -33.62
CA LYS A 256 7.01 -35.43 -32.18
C LYS A 256 5.70 -34.74 -31.78
N ASP A 257 5.34 -34.86 -30.51
CA ASP A 257 4.15 -34.21 -29.95
C ASP A 257 4.24 -32.67 -29.99
N THR A 258 5.45 -32.12 -29.91
CA THR A 258 5.67 -30.69 -29.78
C THR A 258 6.97 -30.26 -30.45
N TYR A 259 6.89 -29.13 -31.16
CA TYR A 259 8.01 -28.44 -31.78
C TYR A 259 8.02 -26.98 -31.37
N TYR A 260 9.20 -26.38 -31.32
CA TYR A 260 9.42 -24.99 -30.98
C TYR A 260 10.11 -24.27 -32.14
N SER A 261 9.73 -23.01 -32.37
CA SER A 261 10.49 -22.12 -33.24
C SER A 261 11.84 -21.77 -32.63
N ASP A 262 12.69 -21.13 -33.44
CA ASP A 262 13.81 -20.34 -32.91
C ASP A 262 13.33 -19.29 -31.90
N VAL A 263 14.24 -18.88 -31.02
CA VAL A 263 13.98 -17.80 -30.06
C VAL A 263 13.92 -16.47 -30.82
N PHE A 264 12.91 -15.67 -30.54
CA PHE A 264 12.80 -14.30 -31.05
C PHE A 264 12.57 -13.30 -29.91
N SER A 265 12.96 -12.05 -30.12
CA SER A 265 12.87 -10.99 -29.10
C SER A 265 11.93 -9.89 -29.54
N ILE A 266 10.90 -9.60 -28.74
CA ILE A 266 9.98 -8.48 -28.93
C ILE A 266 9.65 -7.90 -27.55
N GLY A 267 9.67 -6.57 -27.43
CA GLY A 267 9.43 -5.88 -26.16
C GLY A 267 10.49 -6.16 -25.09
N GLY A 268 11.73 -6.46 -25.51
CA GLY A 268 12.84 -6.77 -24.60
C GLY A 268 12.69 -8.12 -23.89
N ARG A 269 11.83 -9.01 -24.39
CA ARG A 269 11.60 -10.36 -23.86
C ARG A 269 11.80 -11.41 -24.95
N SER A 270 12.27 -12.57 -24.54
CA SER A 270 12.53 -13.71 -25.42
C SER A 270 11.33 -14.65 -25.45
N TRP A 271 10.93 -15.05 -26.66
CA TRP A 271 9.73 -15.82 -26.92
C TRP A 271 10.01 -16.99 -27.86
N ASN A 272 9.12 -17.98 -27.86
CA ASN A 272 9.07 -19.06 -28.85
C ASN A 272 7.62 -19.33 -29.24
N ILE A 273 7.38 -19.72 -30.49
CA ILE A 273 6.12 -20.35 -30.88
C ILE A 273 6.25 -21.84 -30.60
N GLN A 274 5.26 -22.42 -29.96
CA GLN A 274 5.10 -23.86 -29.81
C GLN A 274 3.99 -24.36 -30.74
N VAL A 275 4.27 -25.40 -31.52
CA VAL A 275 3.28 -26.09 -32.36
C VAL A 275 3.24 -27.57 -31.96
N SER A 276 2.03 -28.10 -31.78
CA SER A 276 1.76 -29.53 -31.64
C SER A 276 1.00 -30.00 -32.88
N PRO A 277 1.69 -30.59 -33.89
CA PRO A 277 1.09 -30.95 -35.18
C PRO A 277 -0.09 -31.91 -35.06
N ASN A 278 -0.03 -32.83 -34.09
CA ASN A 278 -1.08 -33.82 -33.81
C ASN A 278 -2.09 -33.36 -32.74
N GLY A 279 -1.99 -32.10 -32.31
CA GLY A 279 -2.82 -31.52 -31.26
C GLY A 279 -2.33 -31.84 -29.86
N ARG A 280 -2.91 -31.16 -28.87
CA ARG A 280 -2.62 -31.28 -27.44
C ARG A 280 -3.92 -31.09 -26.67
N GLY A 281 -4.12 -31.86 -25.59
CA GLY A 281 -5.30 -31.70 -24.74
C GLY A 281 -6.59 -31.97 -25.53
N THR A 282 -7.56 -31.05 -25.50
CA THR A 282 -8.85 -31.27 -26.19
C THR A 282 -8.73 -31.34 -27.72
N GLY A 283 -7.65 -30.77 -28.29
CA GLY A 283 -7.38 -30.79 -29.74
C GLY A 283 -6.63 -32.03 -30.24
N GLU A 284 -6.20 -32.91 -29.35
CA GLU A 284 -5.45 -34.12 -29.73
C GLU A 284 -6.25 -34.97 -30.73
N GLY A 285 -5.60 -35.30 -31.85
CA GLY A 285 -6.21 -36.05 -32.95
C GLY A 285 -7.23 -35.29 -33.80
N LYS A 286 -7.54 -34.02 -33.48
CA LYS A 286 -8.61 -33.25 -34.13
C LYS A 286 -8.14 -31.93 -34.75
N ALA A 287 -7.17 -31.27 -34.12
CA ALA A 287 -6.74 -29.93 -34.46
C ALA A 287 -5.27 -29.72 -34.13
N LEU A 288 -4.58 -28.88 -34.90
CA LEU A 288 -3.24 -28.42 -34.55
C LEU A 288 -3.35 -27.46 -33.38
N SER A 289 -2.47 -27.60 -32.39
CA SER A 289 -2.37 -26.67 -31.26
C SER A 289 -1.21 -25.72 -31.44
N MET A 290 -1.40 -24.47 -31.01
CA MET A 290 -0.40 -23.41 -31.13
C MET A 290 -0.38 -22.55 -29.87
N TYR A 291 0.81 -22.28 -29.36
CA TYR A 291 1.05 -21.46 -28.16
C TYR A 291 2.19 -20.47 -28.39
N LEU A 292 2.12 -19.36 -27.68
CA LEU A 292 3.22 -18.44 -27.45
C LEU A 292 3.81 -18.74 -26.07
N ASN A 293 5.12 -18.93 -26.04
CA ASN A 293 5.85 -19.23 -24.81
C ASN A 293 6.80 -18.10 -24.49
N LEU A 294 6.81 -17.66 -23.24
CA LEU A 294 7.95 -16.98 -22.66
C LEU A 294 9.10 -17.99 -22.60
N ASN A 295 10.26 -17.61 -23.12
CA ASN A 295 11.37 -18.55 -23.27
C ASN A 295 11.82 -19.10 -21.91
N VAL A 296 12.20 -20.37 -21.87
CA VAL A 296 12.64 -21.05 -20.62
C VAL A 296 13.85 -20.39 -19.95
N ASN A 297 14.66 -19.66 -20.73
CA ASN A 297 15.85 -18.96 -20.21
C ASN A 297 15.55 -17.51 -19.77
N GLU A 298 14.31 -17.03 -19.91
CA GLU A 298 13.92 -15.73 -19.36
C GLU A 298 14.00 -15.76 -17.83
N LYS A 299 14.67 -14.76 -17.27
CA LYS A 299 14.82 -14.60 -15.84
C LYS A 299 13.89 -13.49 -15.38
N LEU A 300 12.86 -13.86 -14.64
CA LEU A 300 11.97 -12.88 -14.02
C LEU A 300 12.46 -12.52 -12.62
N ARG A 301 12.16 -11.29 -12.20
CA ARG A 301 12.31 -10.90 -10.81
C ARG A 301 11.28 -11.64 -9.95
N PRO A 302 11.55 -11.86 -8.65
CA PRO A 302 10.55 -12.43 -7.75
C PRO A 302 9.22 -11.69 -7.85
N TYR A 303 8.13 -12.45 -8.01
CA TYR A 303 6.76 -11.94 -8.16
C TYR A 303 6.47 -11.14 -9.45
N GLU A 304 7.43 -11.01 -10.38
CA GLU A 304 7.19 -10.33 -11.65
C GLU A 304 6.23 -11.16 -12.52
N LYS A 305 5.23 -10.48 -13.08
CA LYS A 305 4.30 -11.02 -14.07
C LYS A 305 4.28 -10.10 -15.28
N ILE A 306 4.17 -10.68 -16.46
CA ILE A 306 4.20 -9.95 -17.73
C ILE A 306 2.83 -10.08 -18.38
N TYR A 307 2.07 -9.00 -18.41
CA TYR A 307 0.88 -8.92 -19.23
C TYR A 307 1.28 -8.85 -20.71
N VAL A 308 0.63 -9.67 -21.53
CA VAL A 308 0.87 -9.72 -22.98
C VAL A 308 -0.45 -9.80 -23.71
N ARG A 309 -0.59 -8.94 -24.72
CA ARG A 309 -1.58 -9.07 -25.78
C ARG A 309 -0.89 -9.38 -27.09
N ALA A 310 -1.35 -10.41 -27.79
CA ALA A 310 -0.78 -10.83 -29.06
C ALA A 310 -1.83 -11.51 -29.94
N LYS A 311 -1.53 -11.68 -31.22
CA LYS A 311 -2.31 -12.48 -32.16
C LYS A 311 -1.47 -13.63 -32.65
N LEU A 312 -1.95 -14.86 -32.45
CA LEU A 312 -1.39 -16.04 -33.10
C LEU A 312 -2.09 -16.25 -34.44
N ARG A 313 -1.34 -16.71 -35.44
CA ARG A 313 -1.84 -16.93 -36.79
C ARG A 313 -1.28 -18.20 -37.42
N VAL A 314 -2.14 -18.87 -38.17
CA VAL A 314 -1.73 -19.77 -39.26
C VAL A 314 -1.92 -19.02 -40.56
N LEU A 315 -0.83 -18.82 -41.29
CA LEU A 315 -0.84 -17.99 -42.49
C LEU A 315 -1.38 -18.78 -43.68
N ASN A 316 -2.23 -18.12 -44.46
CA ASN A 316 -2.71 -18.64 -45.72
C ASN A 316 -1.68 -18.35 -46.83
N GLN A 317 -1.43 -19.34 -47.69
CA GLN A 317 -0.45 -19.26 -48.77
C GLN A 317 -1.10 -19.15 -50.15
N SER A 318 -2.44 -19.13 -50.23
CA SER A 318 -3.23 -19.14 -51.46
C SER A 318 -4.14 -17.90 -51.61
N GLN A 319 -3.72 -16.76 -51.04
CA GLN A 319 -4.43 -15.46 -51.09
C GLN A 319 -5.79 -15.42 -50.36
N LEU A 320 -6.15 -16.45 -49.57
CA LEU A 320 -7.29 -16.39 -48.65
C LEU A 320 -6.87 -15.76 -47.30
N SER A 321 -7.84 -15.57 -46.40
CA SER A 321 -7.59 -15.03 -45.07
C SER A 321 -6.81 -16.00 -44.18
N ASN A 322 -5.92 -15.45 -43.35
CA ASN A 322 -5.26 -16.19 -42.27
C ASN A 322 -6.29 -16.64 -41.22
N ILE A 323 -5.97 -17.72 -40.49
CA ILE A 323 -6.66 -18.02 -39.22
C ILE A 323 -5.92 -17.28 -38.13
N GLU A 324 -6.64 -16.44 -37.38
CA GLU A 324 -6.10 -15.62 -36.30
C GLU A 324 -6.85 -15.88 -34.99
N ARG A 325 -6.13 -15.90 -33.88
CA ARG A 325 -6.71 -15.90 -32.54
C ARG A 325 -5.92 -14.99 -31.59
N GLN A 326 -6.62 -14.26 -30.73
CA GLN A 326 -6.03 -13.26 -29.84
C GLN A 326 -5.68 -13.84 -28.46
N LEU A 327 -4.44 -13.64 -28.03
CA LEU A 327 -3.98 -13.83 -26.67
C LEU A 327 -4.09 -12.53 -25.89
N ASP A 328 -4.59 -12.61 -24.67
CA ASP A 328 -4.60 -11.52 -23.69
C ASP A 328 -4.45 -12.16 -22.30
N ASN A 329 -3.21 -12.28 -21.82
CA ASN A 329 -2.87 -13.10 -20.66
C ASN A 329 -1.71 -12.56 -19.84
N TRP A 330 -1.66 -12.96 -18.57
CA TRP A 330 -0.52 -12.75 -17.68
C TRP A 330 0.45 -13.94 -17.75
N TYR A 331 1.69 -13.67 -18.10
CA TYR A 331 2.78 -14.63 -18.10
C TYR A 331 3.52 -14.63 -16.76
N ASN A 332 3.83 -15.82 -16.26
CA ASN A 332 4.73 -16.04 -15.12
C ASN A 332 6.09 -16.54 -15.61
N GLY A 333 7.09 -16.45 -14.73
CA GLY A 333 8.42 -16.99 -15.00
C GLY A 333 8.37 -18.51 -15.15
N PRO A 334 9.16 -19.11 -16.07
CA PRO A 334 9.20 -20.55 -16.25
C PRO A 334 9.48 -21.34 -14.96
N GLU A 335 10.24 -20.75 -14.01
CA GLU A 335 10.54 -21.37 -12.72
C GLU A 335 9.30 -21.59 -11.83
N HIS A 336 8.18 -20.92 -12.11
CA HIS A 336 6.93 -21.07 -11.38
C HIS A 336 6.03 -22.20 -11.95
N GLY A 337 6.51 -22.93 -12.97
CA GLY A 337 5.90 -24.14 -13.54
C GLY A 337 4.68 -23.91 -14.43
N ARG A 338 3.74 -23.03 -14.06
CA ARG A 338 2.54 -22.72 -14.84
C ARG A 338 2.49 -21.26 -15.28
N GLY A 339 1.92 -21.02 -16.46
CA GLY A 339 1.64 -19.67 -16.96
C GLY A 339 2.77 -19.02 -17.74
N TYR A 340 3.82 -19.74 -18.14
CA TYR A 340 4.82 -19.24 -19.09
C TYR A 340 4.41 -19.47 -20.56
N SER A 341 3.28 -20.15 -20.81
CA SER A 341 2.79 -20.56 -22.13
C SER A 341 1.29 -20.35 -22.23
N TRP A 342 0.85 -19.66 -23.28
CA TRP A 342 -0.57 -19.38 -23.55
C TRP A 342 -0.89 -19.57 -25.04
N GLY A 343 -2.05 -20.15 -25.33
CA GLY A 343 -2.39 -20.61 -26.68
C GLY A 343 -3.69 -21.38 -26.72
N TYR A 344 -3.88 -22.13 -27.81
CA TYR A 344 -5.11 -22.87 -28.06
C TYR A 344 -4.82 -24.34 -28.35
N HIS A 345 -5.52 -25.21 -27.61
CA HIS A 345 -5.55 -26.65 -27.87
C HIS A 345 -6.11 -26.94 -29.26
N GLU A 346 -7.16 -26.23 -29.67
CA GLU A 346 -7.82 -26.40 -30.98
C GLU A 346 -7.63 -25.13 -31.81
N PHE A 347 -6.41 -24.90 -32.31
CA PHE A 347 -6.11 -23.68 -33.05
C PHE A 347 -6.77 -23.70 -34.44
N ILE A 348 -6.46 -24.74 -35.23
CA ILE A 348 -7.03 -25.01 -36.56
C ILE A 348 -7.37 -26.49 -36.68
N SER A 349 -8.58 -26.81 -37.15
CA SER A 349 -9.04 -28.19 -37.34
C SER A 349 -8.19 -28.92 -38.37
N PHE A 350 -8.04 -30.25 -38.26
CA PHE A 350 -7.34 -31.02 -39.29
C PHE A 350 -8.08 -31.06 -40.62
N SER A 351 -9.42 -30.98 -40.60
CA SER A 351 -10.19 -30.85 -41.84
C SER A 351 -9.82 -29.58 -42.60
N ASP A 352 -9.72 -28.43 -41.91
CA ASP A 352 -9.34 -27.17 -42.56
C ASP A 352 -7.85 -27.13 -42.90
N LEU A 353 -6.98 -27.63 -42.02
CA LEU A 353 -5.53 -27.59 -42.19
C LEU A 353 -5.06 -28.48 -43.36
N ARG A 354 -5.70 -29.64 -43.56
CA ARG A 354 -5.33 -30.63 -44.58
C ARG A 354 -6.09 -30.47 -45.90
N ASP A 355 -7.16 -29.67 -45.93
CA ASP A 355 -7.85 -29.33 -47.16
C ASP A 355 -6.96 -28.44 -48.04
N THR A 356 -6.47 -29.00 -49.14
CA THR A 356 -5.55 -28.32 -50.06
C THR A 356 -6.19 -27.11 -50.73
N SER A 357 -7.53 -27.05 -50.82
CA SER A 357 -8.24 -25.88 -51.35
C SER A 357 -8.20 -24.68 -50.39
N LYS A 358 -7.96 -24.92 -49.09
CA LYS A 358 -7.86 -23.88 -48.08
C LYS A 358 -6.48 -23.22 -48.04
N GLY A 359 -5.42 -23.87 -48.54
CA GLY A 359 -4.11 -23.23 -48.74
C GLY A 359 -3.29 -22.92 -47.48
N PHE A 360 -3.53 -23.62 -46.35
CA PHE A 360 -2.72 -23.45 -45.13
C PHE A 360 -1.42 -24.24 -45.16
N VAL A 361 -1.43 -25.43 -45.77
CA VAL A 361 -0.24 -26.24 -46.05
C VAL A 361 -0.05 -26.33 -47.56
N VAL A 362 1.02 -25.73 -48.07
CA VAL A 362 1.34 -25.70 -49.51
C VAL A 362 2.75 -26.23 -49.69
N ASN A 363 2.94 -27.18 -50.61
CA ASN A 363 4.25 -27.84 -50.85
C ASN A 363 4.90 -28.38 -49.56
N ASP A 364 4.07 -28.97 -48.68
CA ASP A 364 4.47 -29.48 -47.36
C ASP A 364 5.12 -28.43 -46.43
N VAL A 365 4.71 -27.17 -46.60
CA VAL A 365 5.13 -26.04 -45.77
C VAL A 365 3.94 -25.48 -45.02
N LEU A 366 4.06 -25.34 -43.70
CA LEU A 366 3.15 -24.61 -42.83
C LEU A 366 3.83 -23.32 -42.35
N MET A 367 3.14 -22.18 -42.45
CA MET A 367 3.64 -20.91 -41.93
C MET A 367 2.77 -20.46 -40.75
N VAL A 368 3.40 -20.24 -39.60
CA VAL A 368 2.74 -19.71 -38.41
C VAL A 368 3.37 -18.39 -38.01
N GLN A 369 2.59 -17.50 -37.41
CA GLN A 369 3.06 -16.16 -37.04
C GLN A 369 2.49 -15.75 -35.68
N VAL A 370 3.25 -14.95 -34.96
CA VAL A 370 2.75 -14.14 -33.85
C VAL A 370 2.89 -12.66 -34.19
N GLU A 371 1.90 -11.85 -33.81
CA GLU A 371 1.97 -10.40 -33.78
C GLU A 371 1.78 -9.94 -32.33
N MET A 372 2.80 -9.32 -31.73
CA MET A 372 2.73 -8.74 -30.40
C MET A 372 2.05 -7.37 -30.47
N GLU A 373 0.99 -7.19 -29.68
CA GLU A 373 0.23 -5.94 -29.63
C GLU A 373 0.55 -5.15 -28.36
N ALA A 374 0.79 -5.82 -27.24
CA ALA A 374 1.13 -5.18 -25.99
C ALA A 374 2.00 -6.08 -25.10
N ILE A 375 2.99 -5.50 -24.44
CA ILE A 375 3.81 -6.17 -23.42
C ILE A 375 4.00 -5.21 -22.26
N SER A 376 3.71 -5.65 -21.03
CA SER A 376 3.89 -4.83 -19.85
C SER A 376 5.31 -4.88 -19.28
N LEU A 377 5.69 -3.79 -18.62
CA LEU A 377 6.85 -3.70 -17.73
C LEU A 377 6.42 -3.09 -16.40
N THR A 378 6.71 -3.80 -15.31
CA THR A 378 6.56 -3.28 -13.95
C THR A 378 7.94 -2.92 -13.39
N LYS A 379 8.10 -1.66 -12.98
CA LYS A 379 9.28 -1.18 -12.26
C LYS A 379 8.97 -1.09 -10.77
N TYR A 380 9.79 -1.72 -9.94
CA TYR A 380 9.67 -1.70 -8.49
C TYR A 380 10.67 -0.70 -7.90
N PHE A 381 10.19 0.18 -7.02
CA PHE A 381 11.00 1.20 -6.36
C PHE A 381 11.01 0.94 -4.84
N PRO A 382 12.13 0.44 -4.27
CA PRO A 382 12.38 0.55 -2.85
C PRO A 382 12.81 1.99 -2.53
N ASN A 383 12.26 2.60 -1.47
CA ASN A 383 12.71 3.91 -0.97
C ASN A 383 14.15 3.87 -0.41
#